data_AF-A0A2S9FLR1-F1
#
_entry.id   AF-A0A2S9FLR1-F1
#
_cell.length_a   1.000
_cell.length_b   1.000
_cell.length_c   1.000
_cell.angle_alpha   90.00
_cell.angle_beta   90.00
_cell.angle_gamma   90.00
#
_symmetry.space_group_name_H-M   'P 1'
#
loop_
_entity.id
_entity.type
_entity.pdbx_description
1 polymer ?
#
loop_
_entity_poly.entity_id
_entity_poly.type
_entity_poly.pdbx_seq_one_letter_code
_entity_poly.pdbx_strand_id
1 'polypeptide(L)'
;VPWEERVRPGDLGPGDLLSPPADDPRLVPGYTATGDPQIDEVALEIGLGRRQVLSLFGRNDAAQRWHDGEYGPGSAMARGTRRACRDCGYYVPLGGSLGVMFGVCANEYASDGHVVDAEFGCGAHSDTPAPAGTGSPMFDPYDDGVLDLV
;
A
#
# COMPACT_ATOMS: atom_id res chain seq x y z
N VAL A 1 -30.82 -7.16 9.94
CA VAL A 1 -29.52 -6.52 10.23
C VAL A 1 -29.62 -5.07 9.77
N PRO A 2 -29.31 -4.07 10.62
CA PRO A 2 -29.24 -2.66 10.24
C PRO A 2 -28.41 -2.43 8.96
N TRP A 3 -28.67 -1.35 8.22
CA TRP A 3 -28.03 -1.14 6.92
C TRP A 3 -26.50 -1.02 7.02
N GLU A 4 -25.99 -0.42 8.10
CA GLU A 4 -24.57 -0.22 8.39
C GLU A 4 -23.81 -1.54 8.58
N GLU A 5 -24.50 -2.56 9.09
CA GLU A 5 -23.96 -3.91 9.31
C GLU A 5 -23.97 -4.77 8.03
N ARG A 6 -24.48 -4.24 6.92
CA ARG A 6 -24.52 -4.94 5.63
C ARG A 6 -23.40 -4.54 4.67
N VAL A 7 -22.76 -3.39 4.89
CA VAL A 7 -21.70 -2.88 4.02
C VAL A 7 -20.37 -3.54 4.38
N ARG A 8 -19.66 -4.06 3.39
CA ARG A 8 -18.37 -4.73 3.49
C ARG A 8 -17.28 -3.98 2.72
N PRO A 9 -16.00 -4.21 3.03
CA PRO A 9 -14.91 -3.70 2.19
C PRO A 9 -15.10 -4.11 0.73
N GLY A 10 -15.03 -3.13 -0.18
CA GLY A 10 -15.22 -3.35 -1.62
C GLY A 10 -16.65 -3.12 -2.14
N ASP A 11 -17.63 -2.92 -1.27
CA ASP A 11 -19.04 -2.72 -1.70
C ASP A 11 -19.32 -1.33 -2.30
N LEU A 12 -18.42 -0.35 -2.10
CA LEU A 12 -18.62 1.02 -2.60
C LEU A 12 -18.26 1.13 -4.08
N GLY A 13 -19.18 1.66 -4.89
CA GLY A 13 -19.00 1.99 -6.28
C GLY A 13 -18.86 3.49 -6.54
N PRO A 14 -18.66 3.90 -7.82
CA PRO A 14 -18.59 5.30 -8.19
C PRO A 14 -19.86 6.08 -7.82
N GLY A 15 -19.69 7.14 -7.02
CA GLY A 15 -20.79 8.00 -6.57
C GLY A 15 -21.40 7.64 -5.20
N ASP A 16 -21.04 6.48 -4.64
CA ASP A 16 -21.48 6.11 -3.29
C ASP A 16 -20.79 6.96 -2.22
N LEU A 17 -21.57 7.36 -1.20
CA LEU A 17 -21.06 8.08 -0.03
C LEU A 17 -21.32 7.24 1.22
N LEU A 18 -20.25 6.90 1.92
CA LEU A 18 -20.31 6.22 3.21
C LEU A 18 -19.72 7.13 4.28
N SER A 19 -20.59 7.64 5.15
CA SER A 19 -20.15 8.41 6.31
C SER A 19 -19.50 7.48 7.34
N PRO A 20 -18.42 7.91 8.01
CA PRO A 20 -17.93 7.19 9.18
C PRO A 20 -18.99 7.24 10.30
N PRO A 21 -19.01 6.23 11.19
CA PRO A 21 -19.81 6.29 12.42
C PRO A 21 -19.50 7.55 13.24
N ALA A 22 -20.49 8.06 13.98
CA ALA A 22 -20.35 9.30 14.75
C ALA A 22 -19.15 9.29 15.73
N ASP A 23 -18.91 8.13 16.36
CA ASP A 23 -17.83 7.91 17.33
C ASP A 23 -16.80 6.89 16.81
N ASP A 24 -16.43 7.00 15.53
CA ASP A 24 -15.43 6.09 14.93
C ASP A 24 -14.09 6.17 15.69
N PRO A 25 -13.66 5.12 16.41
CA PRO A 25 -12.45 5.16 17.23
C PRO A 25 -11.18 5.27 16.39
N ARG A 26 -11.27 5.05 15.08
CA ARG A 26 -10.14 5.18 14.14
C ARG A 26 -9.82 6.64 13.83
N LEU A 27 -10.67 7.59 14.20
CA LEU A 27 -10.51 9.01 13.88
C LEU A 27 -10.38 9.86 15.15
N VAL A 28 -9.51 10.87 15.10
CA VAL A 28 -9.40 11.93 16.10
C VAL A 28 -9.44 13.30 15.43
N PRO A 29 -9.82 14.39 16.14
CA PRO A 29 -9.76 15.73 15.58
C PRO A 29 -8.34 16.10 15.13
N GLY A 30 -8.22 16.72 13.96
CA GLY A 30 -6.91 17.03 13.36
C GLY A 30 -6.06 18.07 14.10
N TYR A 31 -6.62 18.74 15.10
CA TYR A 31 -5.91 19.70 15.97
C TYR A 31 -5.43 19.08 17.29
N THR A 32 -5.67 17.78 17.51
CA THR A 32 -5.19 17.07 18.70
C THR A 32 -3.95 16.24 18.39
N ALA A 33 -3.07 16.07 19.37
CA ALA A 33 -1.91 15.19 19.23
C ALA A 33 -2.38 13.76 18.94
N THR A 34 -1.87 13.21 17.85
CA THR A 34 -2.25 11.91 17.31
C THR A 34 -1.26 10.81 17.71
N GLY A 35 -0.06 11.20 18.14
CA GLY A 35 1.07 10.31 18.38
C GLY A 35 1.87 9.96 17.13
N ASP A 36 1.61 10.62 16.00
CA ASP A 36 2.43 10.54 14.79
C ASP A 36 3.23 11.84 14.64
N PRO A 37 4.57 11.81 14.75
CA PRO A 37 5.38 13.03 14.73
C PRO A 37 5.17 13.88 13.48
N GLN A 38 5.06 13.25 12.30
CA GLN A 38 4.91 13.98 11.04
C GLN A 38 3.54 14.67 10.94
N ILE A 39 2.50 14.11 11.55
CA ILE A 39 1.19 14.74 11.63
C ILE A 39 1.17 15.81 12.71
N ASP A 40 1.72 15.52 13.88
CA ASP A 40 1.64 16.40 15.04
C ASP A 40 2.50 17.66 14.84
N GLU A 41 3.64 17.57 14.13
CA GLU A 41 4.45 18.72 13.72
C GLU A 41 3.67 19.64 12.75
N VAL A 42 3.02 19.09 11.73
CA VAL A 42 2.40 19.89 10.65
C VAL A 42 0.99 20.37 11.02
N ALA A 43 0.17 19.52 11.63
CA ALA A 43 -1.24 19.81 11.87
C ALA A 43 -1.46 20.83 12.99
N LEU A 44 -0.59 20.84 14.01
CA LEU A 44 -0.63 21.82 15.09
C LEU A 44 -0.08 23.20 14.66
N GLU A 45 0.86 23.25 13.72
CA GLU A 45 1.65 24.46 13.45
C GLU A 45 0.96 25.46 12.50
N ILE A 46 0.07 25.01 11.60
CA ILE A 46 -0.55 25.88 10.59
C ILE A 46 -2.09 25.93 10.62
N GLY A 47 -2.77 25.10 11.41
CA GLY A 47 -4.24 25.12 11.52
C GLY A 47 -5.01 24.86 10.21
N LEU A 48 -4.29 24.45 9.14
CA LEU A 48 -4.79 24.13 7.81
C LEU A 48 -4.94 22.61 7.60
N GLY A 49 -4.93 21.84 8.69
CA GLY A 49 -5.01 20.38 8.66
C GLY A 49 -6.40 19.85 8.29
N ARG A 50 -6.48 18.52 8.13
CA ARG A 50 -7.75 17.80 7.93
C ARG A 50 -8.62 17.94 9.19
N ARG A 51 -9.95 17.99 9.04
CA ARG A 51 -10.91 18.02 10.18
C ARG A 51 -10.68 16.85 11.14
N GLN A 52 -10.40 15.67 10.59
CA GLN A 52 -10.07 14.45 11.32
C GLN A 52 -8.88 13.77 10.66
N VAL A 53 -8.13 13.03 11.47
CA VAL A 53 -6.96 12.24 11.08
C VAL A 53 -7.03 10.87 11.78
N LEU A 54 -6.22 9.90 11.34
CA LEU A 54 -6.20 8.60 11.99
C LEU A 54 -5.72 8.73 13.44
N SER A 55 -6.48 8.13 14.35
CA SER A 55 -6.06 7.90 15.72
C SER A 55 -4.95 6.85 15.77
N LEU A 56 -4.28 6.72 16.92
CA LEU A 56 -3.36 5.60 17.15
C LEU A 56 -4.03 4.24 16.92
N PHE A 57 -5.27 4.09 17.40
CA PHE A 57 -6.05 2.87 17.17
C PHE A 57 -6.29 2.61 15.68
N GLY A 58 -6.69 3.65 14.92
CA GLY A 58 -6.91 3.53 13.48
C GLY A 58 -5.64 3.17 12.70
N ARG A 59 -4.49 3.70 13.10
CA ARG A 59 -3.20 3.32 12.50
C ARG A 59 -2.82 1.88 12.81
N ASN A 60 -2.99 1.44 14.05
CA ASN A 60 -2.69 0.07 14.45
C ASN A 60 -3.62 -0.94 13.78
N ASP A 61 -4.92 -0.65 13.69
CA ASP A 61 -5.88 -1.48 12.96
C ASP A 61 -5.50 -1.60 11.47
N ALA A 62 -5.13 -0.48 10.84
CA ALA A 62 -4.66 -0.50 9.46
C ALA A 62 -3.37 -1.30 9.27
N ALA A 63 -2.38 -1.07 10.13
CA ALA A 63 -1.12 -1.81 10.12
C ALA A 63 -1.35 -3.32 10.24
N GLN A 64 -2.19 -3.76 11.18
CA GLN A 64 -2.49 -5.18 11.35
C GLN A 64 -3.12 -5.78 10.08
N ARG A 65 -4.16 -5.14 9.53
CA ARG A 65 -4.83 -5.63 8.32
C ARG A 65 -3.90 -5.65 7.10
N TRP A 66 -2.97 -4.70 6.97
CA TRP A 66 -2.01 -4.70 5.87
C TRP A 66 -0.96 -5.80 6.04
N HIS A 67 -0.44 -5.98 7.27
CA HIS A 67 0.53 -7.01 7.60
C HIS A 67 -0.04 -8.43 7.40
N ASP A 68 -1.31 -8.65 7.76
CA ASP A 68 -1.99 -9.94 7.56
C ASP A 68 -2.55 -10.11 6.14
N GLY A 69 -2.49 -9.06 5.33
CA GLY A 69 -3.11 -8.97 4.01
C GLY A 69 -2.33 -9.64 2.89
N GLU A 70 -2.83 -9.48 1.66
CA GLU A 70 -2.23 -10.03 0.45
C GLU A 70 -0.80 -9.52 0.19
N TYR A 71 -0.52 -8.28 0.61
CA TYR A 71 0.80 -7.64 0.49
C TYR A 71 1.58 -7.65 1.81
N GLY A 72 1.24 -8.58 2.70
CA GLY A 72 1.95 -8.86 3.93
C GLY A 72 3.02 -9.94 3.77
N PRO A 73 3.95 -10.07 4.74
CA PRO A 73 5.04 -11.04 4.67
C PRO A 73 4.58 -12.50 4.75
N GLY A 74 3.39 -12.74 5.32
CA GLY A 74 2.78 -14.07 5.39
C GLY A 74 2.10 -14.53 4.10
N SER A 75 1.98 -13.66 3.09
CA SER A 75 1.29 -13.99 1.84
C SER A 75 1.95 -15.15 1.09
N ALA A 76 1.18 -15.82 0.21
CA ALA A 76 1.73 -16.88 -0.62
C ALA A 76 2.84 -16.36 -1.55
N MET A 77 2.67 -15.13 -2.08
CA MET A 77 3.66 -14.47 -2.92
C MET A 77 4.96 -14.20 -2.15
N ALA A 78 4.87 -13.54 -0.98
CA ALA A 78 6.04 -13.21 -0.18
C ALA A 78 6.87 -14.45 0.18
N ARG A 79 6.21 -15.53 0.61
CA ARG A 79 6.85 -16.82 0.95
C ARG A 79 7.51 -17.52 -0.25
N GLY A 80 7.10 -17.20 -1.48
CA GLY A 80 7.67 -17.75 -2.71
C GLY A 80 8.94 -17.04 -3.19
N THR A 81 9.34 -15.96 -2.51
CA THR A 81 10.44 -15.09 -2.94
C THR A 81 11.53 -15.03 -1.88
N ARG A 82 12.73 -14.58 -2.27
CA ARG A 82 13.88 -14.47 -1.36
C ARG A 82 14.21 -13.05 -0.94
N ARG A 83 13.63 -12.06 -1.61
CA ARG A 83 13.95 -10.64 -1.43
C ARG A 83 12.70 -9.90 -0.97
N ALA A 84 12.88 -8.90 -0.14
CA ALA A 84 11.81 -8.16 0.48
C ALA A 84 11.74 -6.73 -0.08
N CYS A 85 10.67 -6.01 0.24
CA CYS A 85 10.48 -4.64 -0.21
C CYS A 85 11.46 -3.66 0.46
N ARG A 86 11.90 -3.90 1.71
CA ARG A 86 12.73 -2.94 2.47
C ARG A 86 14.03 -2.55 1.76
N ASP A 87 14.60 -3.44 0.95
CA ASP A 87 15.84 -3.24 0.20
C ASP A 87 15.62 -3.13 -1.33
N CYS A 88 14.37 -3.06 -1.77
CA CYS A 88 14.01 -2.94 -3.18
C CYS A 88 14.07 -1.49 -3.66
N GLY A 89 14.69 -1.25 -4.82
CA GLY A 89 14.75 0.08 -5.44
C GLY A 89 13.39 0.66 -5.87
N TYR A 90 12.35 -0.16 -5.96
CA TYR A 90 10.98 0.25 -6.26
C TYR A 90 10.12 0.54 -5.01
N TYR A 91 10.69 0.43 -3.81
CA TYR A 91 9.97 0.67 -2.56
C TYR A 91 9.96 2.15 -2.19
N VAL A 92 8.77 2.73 -2.13
CA VAL A 92 8.57 4.11 -1.69
C VAL A 92 8.02 4.09 -0.26
N PRO A 93 8.80 4.45 0.78
CA PRO A 93 8.34 4.38 2.16
C PRO A 93 7.17 5.33 2.42
N LEU A 94 6.20 4.91 3.23
CA LEU A 94 5.14 5.80 3.71
C LEU A 94 5.72 6.86 4.66
N GLY A 95 4.99 7.97 4.82
CA GLY A 95 5.31 8.98 5.83
C GLY A 95 4.87 8.58 7.24
N GLY A 96 5.43 9.28 8.23
CA GLY A 96 5.06 9.16 9.63
C GLY A 96 5.33 7.77 10.22
N SER A 97 4.57 7.42 11.24
CA SER A 97 4.75 6.19 12.04
C SER A 97 4.57 4.90 11.24
N LEU A 98 3.72 4.89 10.22
CA LEU A 98 3.49 3.72 9.36
C LEU A 98 4.69 3.43 8.44
N GLY A 99 5.51 4.43 8.12
CA GLY A 99 6.70 4.30 7.28
C GLY A 99 7.78 3.37 7.84
N VAL A 100 7.70 3.05 9.13
CA VAL A 100 8.61 2.08 9.77
C VAL A 100 8.44 0.68 9.19
N MET A 101 7.22 0.31 8.79
CA MET A 101 6.88 -1.05 8.35
C MET A 101 6.26 -1.10 6.96
N PHE A 102 5.81 0.02 6.39
CA PHE A 102 5.02 0.01 5.16
C PHE A 102 5.48 1.06 4.15
N GLY A 103 5.32 0.71 2.89
CA GLY A 103 5.59 1.56 1.74
C GLY A 103 4.63 1.25 0.60
N VAL A 104 4.87 1.86 -0.55
CA VAL A 104 4.18 1.59 -1.81
C VAL A 104 5.15 0.95 -2.78
N CYS A 105 4.71 -0.10 -3.49
CA CYS A 105 5.47 -0.66 -4.60
C CYS A 105 5.25 0.21 -5.85
N ALA A 106 6.33 0.64 -6.49
CA ALA A 106 6.30 1.45 -7.71
C ALA A 106 6.80 0.67 -8.95
N ASN A 107 6.66 -0.66 -8.94
CA ASN A 107 7.01 -1.51 -10.07
C ASN A 107 5.74 -1.94 -10.81
N GLU A 108 5.55 -1.42 -12.03
CA GLU A 108 4.41 -1.71 -12.92
C GLU A 108 4.21 -3.20 -13.22
N TYR A 109 5.27 -4.01 -13.08
CA TYR A 109 5.23 -5.47 -13.30
C TYR A 109 4.91 -6.27 -12.04
N ALA A 110 4.58 -5.61 -10.93
CA ALA A 110 4.35 -6.23 -9.63
C ALA A 110 3.12 -5.64 -8.92
N SER A 111 3.25 -5.36 -7.63
CA SER A 111 2.17 -4.82 -6.79
C SER A 111 2.04 -3.30 -6.92
N ASP A 112 2.14 -2.77 -8.15
CA ASP A 112 2.19 -1.34 -8.43
C ASP A 112 1.04 -0.57 -7.74
N GLY A 113 1.36 0.54 -7.09
CA GLY A 113 0.40 1.39 -6.40
C GLY A 113 -0.20 0.79 -5.12
N HIS A 114 0.19 -0.43 -4.71
CA HIS A 114 -0.32 -1.05 -3.48
C HIS A 114 0.55 -0.73 -2.28
N VAL A 115 -0.09 -0.60 -1.12
CA VAL A 115 0.63 -0.59 0.16
C VAL A 115 1.17 -1.99 0.43
N VAL A 116 2.48 -2.08 0.65
CA VAL A 116 3.19 -3.33 0.92
C VAL A 116 3.91 -3.24 2.26
N ASP A 117 3.94 -4.36 2.97
CA ASP A 117 4.81 -4.52 4.13
C ASP A 117 6.28 -4.49 3.68
N ALA A 118 7.18 -3.93 4.50
CA ALA A 118 8.62 -3.90 4.23
C ALA A 118 9.21 -5.32 4.05
N GLU A 119 8.58 -6.33 4.64
CA GLU A 119 8.96 -7.73 4.54
C GLU A 119 8.20 -8.50 3.45
N PHE A 120 7.29 -7.85 2.73
CA PHE A 120 6.66 -8.42 1.54
C PHE A 120 7.68 -8.62 0.42
N GLY A 121 7.49 -9.64 -0.42
CA GLY A 121 8.28 -9.86 -1.61
C GLY A 121 7.39 -10.21 -2.79
N CYS A 122 7.58 -9.53 -3.93
CA CYS A 122 6.74 -9.68 -5.13
C CYS A 122 7.36 -10.52 -6.26
N GLY A 123 8.65 -10.86 -6.16
CA GLY A 123 9.40 -11.62 -7.18
C GLY A 123 10.03 -10.75 -8.27
N ALA A 124 9.48 -9.57 -8.57
CA ALA A 124 10.08 -8.58 -9.47
C ALA A 124 10.92 -7.52 -8.71
N HIS A 125 11.85 -7.99 -7.88
CA HIS A 125 12.75 -7.12 -7.11
C HIS A 125 13.77 -6.42 -8.03
N SER A 126 14.20 -5.19 -7.71
CA SER A 126 15.20 -4.44 -8.49
C SER A 126 16.50 -5.21 -8.71
N ASP A 127 16.92 -5.94 -7.68
CA ASP A 127 18.13 -6.76 -7.66
C ASP A 127 17.91 -8.22 -8.09
N THR A 128 16.79 -8.53 -8.75
CA THR A 128 16.62 -9.84 -9.39
C THR A 128 17.56 -9.90 -10.61
N PRO A 129 18.52 -10.83 -10.63
CA PRO A 129 19.47 -10.91 -11.73
C PRO A 129 18.78 -11.38 -13.01
N ALA A 130 19.28 -10.90 -14.16
CA ALA A 130 18.88 -11.44 -15.44
C ALA A 130 19.22 -12.95 -15.50
N PRO A 131 18.38 -13.79 -16.13
CA PRO A 131 18.72 -15.18 -16.39
C PRO A 131 20.07 -15.29 -17.09
N ALA A 132 20.87 -16.29 -16.73
CA ALA A 132 22.12 -16.57 -17.42
C ALA A 132 21.82 -17.07 -18.84
N GLY A 133 21.91 -16.18 -19.83
CA GLY A 133 21.62 -16.50 -21.22
C GLY A 133 21.29 -15.25 -22.03
N THR A 134 22.31 -14.59 -22.57
CA THR A 134 22.13 -13.65 -23.68
C THR A 134 21.83 -14.47 -24.94
N GLY A 135 20.61 -14.40 -25.50
CA GLY A 135 20.48 -14.70 -26.92
C GLY A 135 19.12 -15.03 -27.52
N SER A 136 18.14 -15.54 -26.77
CA SER A 136 16.78 -15.73 -27.31
C SER A 136 15.80 -15.86 -26.15
N PRO A 137 14.66 -15.13 -26.15
CA PRO A 137 13.68 -15.27 -25.09
C PRO A 137 13.08 -16.70 -25.13
N MET A 138 12.87 -17.31 -23.96
CA MET A 138 12.14 -18.59 -23.84
C MET A 138 10.64 -18.44 -24.14
N PHE A 139 10.15 -17.21 -24.29
CA PHE A 139 8.78 -16.87 -24.63
C PHE A 139 8.76 -15.93 -25.83
N ASP A 140 7.73 -16.06 -26.67
CA ASP A 140 7.51 -15.09 -27.74
C ASP A 140 7.34 -13.70 -27.13
N PRO A 141 8.06 -12.67 -27.63
CA PRO A 141 7.75 -11.29 -27.34
C PRO A 141 6.27 -11.02 -27.62
N TYR A 142 5.66 -10.13 -26.85
CA TYR A 142 4.33 -9.64 -27.16
C TYR A 142 4.39 -8.94 -28.53
N ASP A 143 3.83 -9.58 -29.56
CA ASP A 143 3.66 -9.02 -30.90
C ASP A 143 2.34 -8.23 -30.91
N ASP A 144 2.44 -6.91 -30.96
CA ASP A 144 1.28 -6.01 -31.06
C ASP A 144 0.72 -5.93 -32.49
N GLY A 145 1.29 -6.68 -33.44
CA GLY A 145 0.81 -6.82 -34.81
C GLY A 145 0.92 -5.57 -35.66
N VAL A 146 1.62 -4.53 -35.20
CA VAL A 146 1.80 -3.29 -35.96
C VAL A 146 2.92 -3.48 -36.97
N LEU A 147 2.55 -3.90 -38.18
CA LEU A 147 3.44 -3.90 -39.33
C LEU A 147 3.65 -2.46 -39.81
N ASP A 148 4.83 -1.90 -39.54
CA ASP A 148 5.29 -0.69 -40.21
C ASP A 148 5.55 -0.99 -41.69
N LEU A 149 4.55 -0.72 -42.53
CA LEU A 149 4.68 -0.70 -43.98
C LEU A 149 5.26 0.65 -44.41
N VAL A 150 6.54 0.65 -44.80
CA VAL A 150 7.20 1.76 -45.51
C VAL A 150 6.98 1.64 -47.01
#